data_AF-A0AA38GD61-F1
#
_entry.id   AF-A0AA38GD61-F1
#
_cell.length_a   1.000
_cell.length_b   1.000
_cell.length_c   1.000
_cell.angle_alpha   90.00
_cell.angle_beta   90.00
_cell.angle_gamma   90.00
#
_symmetry.space_group_name_H-M   'P 1'
#
loop_
_entity.id
_entity.type
_entity.pdbx_description
1 polymer ?
#
loop_
_entity_poly.entity_id
_entity_poly.type
_entity_poly.pdbx_seq_one_letter_code
_entity_poly.pdbx_strand_id
1 'polypeptide(L)' 'KGIKRDFSTAILERKKAANRLVVDEAINDDNSVVCLHPDTMEKLQLFRGDTILIK' A
#
# COMPACT_ATOMS: atom_id res chain seq x y z
N LYS A 1 28.60 -11.42 15.52
CA LYS A 1 27.59 -11.21 16.59
C LYS A 1 26.21 -11.44 15.99
N GLY A 2 25.57 -12.58 16.26
CA GLY A 2 24.28 -12.94 15.66
C GLY A 2 23.15 -12.07 16.20
N ILE A 3 22.40 -11.44 15.29
CA ILE A 3 21.18 -10.70 15.61
C ILE A 3 20.14 -11.74 16.01
N LYS A 4 19.94 -11.94 17.31
CA LYS A 4 18.80 -12.70 17.83
C LYS A 4 17.55 -11.93 17.43
N ARG A 5 16.78 -12.45 16.47
CA ARG A 5 15.47 -11.90 16.13
C ARG A 5 14.52 -12.32 17.25
N ASP A 6 14.01 -11.36 18.02
CA ASP A 6 13.06 -11.63 19.09
C ASP A 6 11.70 -12.02 18.48
N PHE A 7 11.45 -13.32 18.39
CA PHE A 7 10.18 -13.87 17.87
C PHE A 7 9.00 -13.62 18.82
N SER A 8 9.27 -13.27 20.09
CA SER A 8 8.25 -13.01 21.12
C SER A 8 7.35 -11.81 20.77
N THR A 9 7.80 -10.89 19.92
CA THR A 9 7.03 -9.72 19.47
C THR A 9 6.69 -9.75 17.98
N ALA A 10 7.01 -10.83 17.26
CA ALA A 10 6.78 -10.93 15.81
C ALA A 10 5.30 -10.79 15.40
N ILE A 11 4.36 -11.03 16.33
CA ILE A 11 2.91 -10.81 16.12
C ILE A 11 2.57 -9.31 16.09
N LEU A 12 3.31 -8.46 16.78
CA LEU A 12 3.13 -7.00 16.76
C LEU A 12 3.72 -6.35 15.50
N GLU A 13 4.61 -7.04 14.78
CA GLU A 13 5.08 -6.57 13.48
C GLU A 13 3.90 -6.58 12.50
N ARG A 14 3.43 -5.37 12.16
CA ARG A 14 2.42 -5.16 11.14
C ARG A 14 2.90 -5.83 9.86
N LYS A 15 2.24 -6.93 9.47
CA LYS A 15 2.48 -7.61 8.19
C LYS A 15 2.53 -6.56 7.09
N LYS A 16 3.64 -6.54 6.36
CA LYS A 16 3.84 -5.65 5.21
C LYS A 16 2.87 -6.10 4.12
N ALA A 17 1.71 -5.47 4.07
CA ALA A 17 0.67 -5.76 3.10
C ALA A 17 0.87 -4.83 1.90
N ALA A 18 0.93 -5.39 0.69
CA ALA A 18 1.22 -4.63 -0.54
C ALA A 18 0.17 -3.54 -0.82
N ASN A 19 -1.05 -3.71 -0.31
CA ASN A 19 -2.17 -2.80 -0.42
C ASN A 19 -2.19 -1.67 0.63
N ARG A 20 -1.18 -1.60 1.51
CA ARG A 20 -1.08 -0.51 2.48
C ARG A 20 -0.31 0.65 1.86
N LEU A 21 -1.05 1.65 1.42
CA LEU A 21 -0.51 2.85 0.80
C LEU A 21 -0.58 4.03 1.78
N VAL A 22 0.23 5.05 1.53
CA VAL A 22 0.25 6.30 2.31
C VAL A 22 -0.50 7.36 1.51
N VAL A 23 -1.29 8.18 2.20
CA VAL A 23 -2.02 9.29 1.60
C VAL A 23 -1.05 10.43 1.31
N ASP A 24 -1.13 10.97 0.09
CA ASP A 24 -0.37 12.12 -0.37
C ASP A 24 -1.32 13.17 -0.96
N GLU A 25 -0.85 14.40 -1.14
CA GLU A 25 -1.63 15.49 -1.72
C GLU A 25 -1.89 15.23 -3.21
N ALA A 26 -3.16 15.34 -3.62
CA ALA A 26 -3.56 15.12 -5.00
C ALA A 26 -3.27 16.36 -5.87
N ILE A 27 -2.81 16.13 -7.11
CA ILE A 27 -2.60 17.20 -8.11
C ILE A 27 -3.93 17.57 -8.80
N ASN A 28 -4.91 16.65 -8.82
CA ASN A 28 -6.26 16.92 -9.32
C ASN A 28 -7.27 16.97 -8.16
N ASP A 29 -8.36 17.70 -8.36
CA ASP A 29 -9.44 17.89 -7.38
C ASP A 29 -10.69 17.04 -7.73
N ASP A 30 -10.47 15.80 -8.21
CA ASP A 30 -11.55 14.88 -8.52
C ASP A 30 -11.76 13.87 -7.37
N ASN A 31 -12.94 13.92 -6.75
CA ASN A 31 -13.30 13.09 -5.60
C ASN A 31 -13.43 11.59 -5.92
N SER A 32 -13.45 11.21 -7.21
CA SER A 32 -13.64 9.84 -7.67
C SER A 32 -12.37 9.19 -8.23
N VAL A 33 -11.28 9.95 -8.37
CA VAL A 33 -10.04 9.47 -8.98
C VAL A 33 -8.91 9.45 -7.96
N VAL A 34 -8.15 8.35 -7.95
CA VAL A 34 -6.89 8.26 -7.22
C VAL A 34 -5.73 8.04 -8.19
N CYS A 35 -4.57 8.61 -7.88
CA CYS A 35 -3.34 8.43 -8.63
C CYS A 35 -2.40 7.49 -7.89
N LEU A 36 -1.87 6.49 -8.59
CA LEU A 36 -0.86 5.57 -8.08
C LEU A 36 0.36 5.58 -9.01
N HIS A 37 1.53 5.22 -8.49
CA HIS A 37 2.70 4.98 -9.32
C HIS A 37 2.48 3.73 -10.21
N PRO A 38 2.92 3.72 -11.49
CA PRO A 38 2.76 2.58 -12.39
C PRO A 38 3.25 1.25 -11.79
N ASP A 39 4.42 1.23 -11.17
CA ASP A 39 4.96 0.03 -10.51
C ASP A 39 4.06 -0.52 -9.38
N THR A 40 3.32 0.35 -8.69
CA THR A 40 2.40 -0.05 -7.63
C THR A 40 1.11 -0.60 -8.23
N MET A 41 0.64 -0.04 -9.35
CA MET A 41 -0.50 -0.58 -10.10
C MET A 41 -0.19 -1.99 -10.60
N GLU A 42 0.99 -2.22 -11.16
CA GLU A 42 1.39 -3.55 -11.65
C GLU A 42 1.48 -4.58 -10.50
N LYS A 43 2.07 -4.19 -9.35
CA LYS A 43 2.16 -5.05 -8.16
C LYS A 43 0.79 -5.41 -7.57
N LEU A 44 -0.18 -4.51 -7.65
CA LEU A 44 -1.54 -4.72 -7.18
C LEU A 44 -2.47 -5.25 -8.27
N GLN A 45 -1.94 -5.46 -9.49
CA GLN A 45 -2.69 -5.89 -10.68
C GLN A 45 -3.90 -5.01 -10.97
N LEU A 46 -3.76 -3.70 -10.75
CA LEU A 46 -4.77 -2.69 -11.04
C LEU A 46 -4.55 -2.12 -12.44
N PHE A 47 -5.63 -1.92 -13.17
CA PHE A 47 -5.63 -1.25 -14.48
C PHE A 47 -6.39 0.08 -14.42
N ARG A 48 -6.12 0.94 -15.40
CA ARG A 48 -6.84 2.21 -15.50
C ARG A 48 -8.34 1.96 -15.74
N GLY A 49 -9.16 2.56 -14.88
CA GLY A 49 -10.63 2.42 -14.93
C GLY A 49 -11.19 1.42 -13.91
N ASP A 50 -10.35 0.69 -13.19
CA ASP A 50 -10.81 -0.20 -12.11
C ASP A 50 -11.45 0.60 -10.97
N THR A 51 -12.55 0.06 -10.43
CA THR A 51 -13.16 0.59 -9.20
C THR A 51 -12.51 -0.08 -8.01
N ILE A 52 -12.04 0.72 -7.06
CA ILE A 52 -11.32 0.24 -5.87
C ILE A 52 -12.10 0.56 -4.60
N LEU A 53 -11.95 -0.31 -3.59
CA LEU A 53 -12.49 -0.08 -2.25
C LEU A 53 -11.38 0.42 -1.33
N ILE A 54 -11.55 1.61 -0.77
CA ILE A 54 -10.65 2.18 0.23
C ILE A 54 -11.23 1.93 1.63
N LYS A 55 -10.40 1.49 2.57
CA LYS A 55 -10.74 1.22 3.97
C LYS A 55 -9.67 1.75 4.91
#